data_AF-A0A7Y5MSK5-F1
#
_entry.id   AF-A0A7Y5MSK5-F1
#
_cell.length_a   1.000
_cell.length_b   1.000
_cell.length_c   1.000
_cell.angle_alpha   90.00
_cell.angle_beta   90.00
_cell.angle_gamma   90.00
#
_symmetry.space_group_name_H-M   'P 1'
#
loop_
_entity.id
_entity.type
_entity.pdbx_description
1 polymer ?
#
loop_
_entity_poly.entity_id
_entity_poly.type
_entity_poly.pdbx_seq_one_letter_code
_entity_poly.pdbx_strand_id
1 'polypeptide(L)'
;MTTPSFATKVTVAEAIKTGKRKIFWPIKAMVLGLGSVQFFVVLYFQQKVFEFIPLFMGISILLILACWAWWAYHIVEWRFWAVAHVQDLKKLEARARENQLIHNKLDELGRFEIASTETRERYKNWYRRYQSNSKEEEVVDKSLPAETILAYSWKSHVSAYYLGIIGLILVVGSQIDLGRNFHLAFPMGVIMLGISLVSMISFAIKKSRYPQVLKVNDRWIQFKQEPPIPWSAIHTAVASSDGGRAPQTYLTLQTQAGPKLVWKITNLNLSVEELDHILEVYRARAKKSTM
;
A
#
# COMPACT_ATOMS: atom_id res chain seq x y z
N MET A 1 25.80 23.23 21.45
CA MET A 1 24.95 22.47 20.50
C MET A 1 24.76 21.08 21.05
N THR A 2 23.61 20.82 21.66
CA THR A 2 23.25 19.52 22.23
C THR A 2 22.90 18.56 21.09
N THR A 3 23.75 17.56 20.85
CA THR A 3 23.43 16.42 19.99
C THR A 3 22.23 15.69 20.57
N PRO A 4 21.09 15.60 19.86
CA PRO A 4 19.95 14.87 20.36
C PRO A 4 20.30 13.38 20.40
N SER A 5 20.25 12.82 21.61
CA SER A 5 20.30 11.39 21.89
C SER A 5 19.06 10.71 21.29
N PHE A 6 19.17 10.24 20.04
CA PHE A 6 18.16 9.42 19.40
C PHE A 6 18.60 7.95 19.45
N ALA A 7 18.54 7.37 20.65
CA ALA A 7 18.93 5.99 20.93
C ALA A 7 17.75 4.99 20.81
N THR A 8 16.60 5.37 20.25
CA THR A 8 15.53 4.43 19.92
C THR A 8 15.69 3.98 18.48
N LYS A 9 16.33 2.83 18.29
CA LYS A 9 16.40 2.13 17.01
C LYS A 9 14.99 1.66 16.64
N VAL A 10 14.43 2.23 15.57
CA VAL A 10 13.11 1.89 15.05
C VAL A 10 13.25 0.86 13.93
N THR A 11 12.32 -0.09 13.84
CA THR A 11 12.31 -1.08 12.76
C THR A 11 11.99 -0.42 11.43
N VAL A 12 12.44 -1.01 10.31
CA VAL A 12 12.15 -0.47 8.98
C VAL A 12 10.63 -0.35 8.75
N ALA A 13 9.85 -1.33 9.19
CA ALA A 13 8.40 -1.34 9.03
C ALA A 13 7.72 -0.14 9.72
N GLU A 14 8.14 0.17 10.95
CA GLU A 14 7.57 1.29 11.71
C GLU A 14 8.00 2.64 11.10
N ALA A 15 9.21 2.74 10.54
CA ALA A 15 9.66 3.92 9.83
C ALA A 15 8.83 4.21 8.56
N ILE A 16 8.51 3.17 7.78
CA ILE A 16 7.65 3.26 6.59
C ILE A 16 6.22 3.64 6.99
N LYS A 17 5.67 3.01 8.01
CA LYS A 17 4.33 3.30 8.54
C LYS A 17 4.22 4.75 9.02
N THR A 18 5.25 5.23 9.72
CA THR A 18 5.34 6.62 10.17
C THR A 18 5.37 7.60 9.01
N GLY A 19 6.15 7.31 7.97
CA GLY A 19 6.19 8.10 6.73
C GLY A 19 4.82 8.17 6.05
N LYS A 20 4.18 7.01 5.85
CA LYS A 20 2.83 6.96 5.24
C LYS A 20 1.80 7.75 6.03
N ARG A 21 1.81 7.62 7.36
CA ARG A 21 0.88 8.35 8.23
C ARG A 21 1.12 9.85 8.16
N LYS A 22 2.37 10.30 8.31
CA LYS A 22 2.70 11.74 8.33
C LYS A 22 2.40 12.43 7.00
N ILE A 23 2.63 11.74 5.88
CA ILE A 23 2.53 12.32 4.55
C ILE A 23 1.12 12.12 3.96
N PHE A 24 0.60 10.89 3.91
CA PHE A 24 -0.62 10.59 3.17
C PHE A 24 -1.92 10.79 3.95
N TRP A 25 -1.93 10.68 5.28
CA TRP A 25 -3.18 10.91 6.03
C TRP A 25 -3.69 12.35 5.90
N PRO A 26 -2.87 13.40 6.08
CA PRO A 26 -3.30 14.78 5.89
C PRO A 26 -3.83 15.03 4.47
N ILE A 27 -3.13 14.51 3.45
CA ILE A 27 -3.55 14.61 2.04
C ILE A 27 -4.92 13.94 1.85
N LYS A 28 -5.12 12.72 2.37
CA LYS A 28 -6.41 12.02 2.28
C LYS A 28 -7.53 12.80 2.98
N ALA A 29 -7.25 13.38 4.15
CA ALA A 29 -8.22 14.18 4.88
C ALA A 29 -8.61 15.45 4.11
N MET A 30 -7.64 16.13 3.49
CA MET A 30 -7.87 17.31 2.66
C MET A 30 -8.72 16.99 1.42
N VAL A 31 -8.40 15.90 0.70
CA VAL A 31 -9.14 15.45 -0.49
C VAL A 31 -10.56 15.02 -0.12
N LEU A 32 -10.72 14.21 0.93
CA LEU A 32 -12.04 13.77 1.40
C LEU A 32 -12.88 14.96 1.90
N GLY A 33 -12.28 15.87 2.66
CA GLY A 33 -12.95 17.06 3.17
C GLY A 33 -13.47 17.94 2.04
N LEU A 34 -12.61 18.29 1.07
CA LEU A 34 -13.03 19.12 -0.06
C LEU A 34 -14.05 18.41 -0.95
N GLY A 35 -13.82 17.13 -1.27
CA GLY A 35 -14.75 16.34 -2.08
C GLY A 35 -16.13 16.24 -1.45
N SER A 36 -16.19 16.10 -0.11
CA SER A 36 -17.45 16.12 0.63
C SER A 36 -18.14 17.48 0.54
N VAL A 37 -17.41 18.58 0.72
CA VAL A 37 -17.97 19.94 0.60
C VAL A 37 -18.52 20.17 -0.81
N GLN A 38 -17.75 19.85 -1.85
CA GLN A 38 -18.19 19.98 -3.24
C GLN A 38 -19.46 19.16 -3.51
N PHE A 39 -19.51 17.93 -3.02
CA PHE A 39 -20.68 17.07 -3.14
C PHE A 39 -21.94 17.69 -2.51
N PHE A 40 -21.84 18.22 -1.29
CA PHE A 40 -22.97 18.87 -0.62
C PHE A 40 -23.42 20.15 -1.32
N VAL A 41 -22.49 20.95 -1.84
CA VAL A 41 -22.83 22.18 -2.60
C VAL A 41 -23.58 21.82 -3.88
N VAL A 42 -23.16 20.77 -4.60
CA VAL A 42 -23.87 20.27 -5.78
C VAL A 42 -25.30 19.81 -5.42
N LEU A 43 -25.45 19.08 -4.32
CA LEU A 43 -26.77 18.62 -3.87
C LEU A 43 -27.70 19.78 -3.46
N TYR A 44 -27.17 20.83 -2.84
CA TYR A 44 -27.97 21.96 -2.35
C TYR A 44 -28.41 22.89 -3.49
N PHE A 45 -27.52 23.19 -4.45
CA PHE A 45 -27.77 24.21 -5.47
C PHE A 45 -28.31 23.66 -6.80
N GLN A 46 -28.47 22.35 -6.96
CA GLN A 46 -28.99 21.55 -8.11
C GLN A 46 -29.07 22.22 -9.50
N GLN A 47 -29.79 23.34 -9.64
CA GLN A 47 -29.99 24.09 -10.89
C GLN A 47 -28.85 25.07 -11.23
N LYS A 48 -28.04 25.52 -10.27
CA LYS A 48 -26.95 26.51 -10.46
C LYS A 48 -25.55 25.91 -10.52
N VAL A 49 -25.44 24.59 -10.57
CA VAL A 49 -24.14 23.89 -10.51
C VAL A 49 -23.15 24.39 -11.57
N PHE A 50 -23.64 24.72 -12.77
CA PHE A 50 -22.81 25.25 -13.85
C PHE A 50 -22.15 26.60 -13.54
N GLU A 51 -22.81 27.46 -12.76
CA GLU A 51 -22.25 28.76 -12.32
C GLU A 51 -21.06 28.58 -11.37
N PHE A 52 -21.01 27.46 -10.63
CA PHE A 52 -19.97 27.17 -9.63
C PHE A 52 -18.80 26.34 -10.18
N ILE A 53 -18.86 25.85 -11.43
CA ILE A 53 -17.77 25.06 -12.03
C ILE A 53 -16.42 25.78 -11.98
N PRO A 54 -16.29 27.07 -12.37
CA PRO A 54 -15.00 27.76 -12.33
C PRO A 54 -14.43 27.85 -10.90
N LEU A 55 -15.30 28.07 -9.91
CA LEU A 55 -14.92 28.10 -8.50
C LEU A 55 -14.41 26.74 -8.02
N PHE A 56 -15.13 25.66 -8.35
CA PHE A 56 -14.70 24.31 -7.98
C PHE A 56 -13.38 23.91 -8.65
N MET A 57 -13.18 24.27 -9.92
CA MET A 57 -11.90 24.04 -10.60
C MET A 57 -10.78 24.83 -9.92
N GLY A 58 -10.99 26.11 -9.62
CA GLY A 58 -10.01 26.95 -8.93
C GLY A 58 -9.59 26.38 -7.57
N ILE A 59 -10.56 26.01 -6.73
CA ILE A 59 -10.28 25.42 -5.41
C ILE A 59 -9.58 24.06 -5.55
N SER A 60 -9.98 23.24 -6.54
CA SER A 60 -9.35 21.93 -6.76
C SER A 60 -7.88 22.07 -7.18
N ILE A 61 -7.55 23.06 -8.03
CA ILE A 61 -6.16 23.34 -8.42
C ILE A 61 -5.34 23.77 -7.20
N LEU A 62 -5.86 24.69 -6.39
CA LEU A 62 -5.20 25.12 -5.16
C LEU A 62 -4.98 23.96 -4.18
N LEU A 63 -5.96 23.06 -4.06
CA LEU A 63 -5.83 21.86 -3.24
C LEU A 63 -4.70 20.95 -3.74
N ILE A 64 -4.62 20.71 -5.05
CA ILE A 64 -3.57 19.89 -5.64
C ILE A 64 -2.19 20.49 -5.35
N LEU A 65 -2.04 21.81 -5.52
CA LEU A 65 -0.80 22.52 -5.20
C LEU A 65 -0.45 22.43 -3.70
N ALA A 66 -1.44 22.58 -2.82
CA ALA A 66 -1.24 22.44 -1.38
C ALA A 66 -0.82 21.01 -0.97
N CYS A 67 -1.46 19.99 -1.54
CA CYS A 67 -1.10 18.59 -1.31
C CYS A 67 0.33 18.30 -1.80
N TRP A 68 0.70 18.84 -2.96
CA TRP A 68 2.05 18.71 -3.51
C TRP A 68 3.07 19.38 -2.60
N ALA A 69 2.82 20.61 -2.16
CA ALA A 69 3.71 21.35 -1.25
C ALA A 69 3.88 20.62 0.09
N TRP A 70 2.79 20.09 0.66
CA TRP A 70 2.83 19.29 1.88
C TRP A 70 3.71 18.05 1.72
N TRP A 71 3.50 17.28 0.65
CA TRP A 71 4.30 16.10 0.33
C TRP A 71 5.78 16.47 0.17
N ALA A 72 6.07 17.50 -0.62
CA ALA A 72 7.42 17.93 -0.98
C ALA A 72 8.26 18.39 0.23
N TYR A 73 7.62 18.96 1.25
CA TYR A 73 8.28 19.36 2.48
C TYR A 73 8.46 18.18 3.45
N HIS A 74 7.39 17.45 3.75
CA HIS A 74 7.44 16.41 4.78
C HIS A 74 8.18 15.15 4.36
N ILE A 75 8.35 14.89 3.06
CA ILE A 75 9.18 13.78 2.60
C ILE A 75 10.65 13.98 2.99
N VAL A 76 11.17 15.20 2.87
CA VAL A 76 12.56 15.52 3.25
C VAL A 76 12.75 15.31 4.74
N GLU A 77 11.84 15.85 5.54
CA GLU A 77 11.85 15.70 6.99
C GLU A 77 11.79 14.23 7.43
N TRP A 78 10.93 13.43 6.79
CA TRP A 78 10.87 12.00 7.03
C TRP A 78 12.17 11.28 6.65
N ARG A 79 12.83 11.63 5.54
CA ARG A 79 14.11 11.03 5.13
C ARG A 79 15.21 11.26 6.16
N PHE A 80 15.34 12.50 6.66
CA PHE A 80 16.27 12.81 7.74
C PHE A 80 15.99 11.99 9.00
N TRP A 81 14.72 11.93 9.39
CA TRP A 81 14.32 11.17 10.57
C TRP A 81 14.56 9.67 10.40
N ALA A 82 14.20 9.09 9.26
CA ALA A 82 14.32 7.65 9.00
C ALA A 82 15.79 7.20 8.98
N VAL A 83 16.67 7.97 8.32
CA VAL A 83 18.12 7.67 8.29
C VAL A 83 18.75 7.72 9.69
N ALA A 84 18.25 8.60 10.56
CA ALA A 84 18.78 8.73 11.93
C ALA A 84 18.32 7.59 12.87
N HIS A 85 17.18 6.97 12.60
CA HIS A 85 16.54 6.03 13.54
C HIS A 85 16.54 4.56 13.07
N VAL A 86 16.78 4.30 11.79
CA VAL A 86 16.77 2.95 11.21
C VAL A 86 18.19 2.41 11.06
N GLN A 87 18.39 1.15 11.47
CA GLN A 87 19.71 0.49 11.41
C GLN A 87 20.06 -0.01 10.01
N ASP A 88 19.09 -0.59 9.31
CA ASP A 88 19.27 -1.16 7.97
C ASP A 88 18.77 -0.20 6.90
N LEU A 89 19.69 0.63 6.40
CA LEU A 89 19.37 1.63 5.38
C LEU A 89 19.09 1.02 4.00
N LYS A 90 19.65 -0.16 3.69
CA LYS A 90 19.39 -0.83 2.40
C LYS A 90 17.95 -1.35 2.36
N LYS A 91 17.52 -2.00 3.43
CA LYS A 91 16.14 -2.48 3.58
C LYS A 91 15.15 -1.32 3.64
N LEU A 92 15.52 -0.21 4.29
CA LEU A 92 14.72 1.02 4.28
C LEU A 92 14.53 1.57 2.87
N GLU A 93 15.61 1.70 2.09
CA GLU A 93 15.52 2.21 0.71
C GLU A 93 14.62 1.34 -0.17
N ALA A 94 14.82 0.02 -0.14
CA ALA A 94 14.02 -0.93 -0.90
C ALA A 94 12.52 -0.79 -0.56
N ARG A 95 12.17 -0.85 0.73
CA ARG A 95 10.79 -0.73 1.18
C ARG A 95 10.21 0.66 0.93
N ALA A 96 10.98 1.72 1.07
CA ALA A 96 10.52 3.09 0.80
C ALA A 96 10.14 3.29 -0.68
N ARG A 97 10.89 2.66 -1.61
CA ARG A 97 10.59 2.69 -3.04
C ARG A 97 9.33 1.89 -3.38
N GLU A 98 9.21 0.69 -2.86
CA GLU A 98 7.99 -0.14 -3.03
C GLU A 98 6.73 0.57 -2.55
N ASN A 99 6.86 1.27 -1.41
CA ASN A 99 5.76 2.00 -0.78
C ASN A 99 5.52 3.39 -1.39
N GLN A 100 6.20 3.73 -2.49
CA GLN A 100 6.11 5.02 -3.21
C GLN A 100 6.36 6.24 -2.31
N LEU A 101 7.09 6.07 -1.21
CA LEU A 101 7.54 7.18 -0.37
C LEU A 101 8.65 7.95 -1.08
N ILE A 102 9.59 7.22 -1.70
CA ILE A 102 10.68 7.79 -2.50
C ILE A 102 10.65 7.24 -3.92
N HIS A 103 10.95 8.09 -4.89
CA HIS A 103 11.13 7.69 -6.29
C HIS A 103 12.61 7.50 -6.64
N ASN A 104 13.47 8.32 -6.01
CA ASN A 104 14.91 8.29 -6.19
C ASN A 104 15.58 7.40 -5.14
N LYS A 105 16.90 7.25 -5.25
CA LYS A 105 17.71 6.61 -4.20
C LYS A 105 17.66 7.40 -2.90
N LEU A 106 17.88 6.70 -1.79
CA LEU A 106 17.78 7.31 -0.46
C LEU A 106 18.86 8.37 -0.21
N ASP A 107 19.99 8.34 -0.91
CA ASP A 107 21.09 9.31 -0.85
C ASP A 107 20.84 10.61 -1.63
N GLU A 108 19.82 10.65 -2.48
CA GLU A 108 19.54 11.77 -3.39
C GLU A 108 18.15 12.39 -3.15
N LEU A 109 18.11 13.68 -2.78
CA LEU A 109 16.86 14.45 -2.72
C LEU A 109 16.36 14.78 -4.13
N GLY A 110 15.08 14.51 -4.40
CA GLY A 110 14.43 14.76 -5.68
C GLY A 110 14.36 16.23 -6.09
N ARG A 111 14.05 16.49 -7.37
CA ARG A 111 13.88 17.86 -7.90
C ARG A 111 12.64 18.56 -7.34
N PHE A 112 11.62 17.79 -6.96
CA PHE A 112 10.35 18.30 -6.43
C PHE A 112 10.32 18.37 -4.89
N GLU A 113 11.44 18.05 -4.23
CA GLU A 113 11.57 18.11 -2.78
C GLU A 113 12.04 19.50 -2.34
N ILE A 114 11.35 20.09 -1.35
CA ILE A 114 11.64 21.44 -0.87
C ILE A 114 12.83 21.36 0.09
N ALA A 115 14.03 21.55 -0.43
CA ALA A 115 15.27 21.58 0.34
C ALA A 115 16.26 22.56 -0.29
N SER A 116 16.84 23.43 0.53
CA SER A 116 17.93 24.33 0.12
C SER A 116 19.18 23.53 -0.30
N THR A 117 20.09 24.17 -1.03
CA THR A 117 21.39 23.57 -1.40
C THR A 117 22.17 23.13 -0.16
N GLU A 118 22.21 23.97 0.88
CA GLU A 118 22.85 23.65 2.16
C GLU A 118 22.20 22.42 2.84
N THR A 119 20.87 22.34 2.83
CA THR A 119 20.13 21.19 3.38
C THR A 119 20.46 19.90 2.61
N ARG A 120 20.57 19.97 1.28
CA ARG A 120 20.94 18.84 0.43
C ARG A 120 22.34 18.33 0.76
N GLU A 121 23.31 19.22 0.92
CA GLU A 121 24.69 18.86 1.28
C GLU A 121 24.77 18.25 2.69
N ARG A 122 24.08 18.88 3.66
CA ARG A 122 23.95 18.34 5.01
C ARG A 122 23.37 16.93 5.00
N TYR A 123 22.30 16.70 4.25
CA TYR A 123 21.68 15.38 4.12
C TYR A 123 22.66 14.35 3.56
N LYS A 124 23.38 14.68 2.48
CA LYS A 124 24.34 13.77 1.84
C LYS A 124 25.50 13.39 2.76
N ASN A 125 26.01 14.35 3.54
CA ASN A 125 27.07 14.08 4.52
C ASN A 125 26.54 13.26 5.70
N TRP A 126 25.31 13.55 6.14
CA TRP A 126 24.62 12.79 7.17
C TRP A 126 24.41 11.33 6.75
N TYR A 127 23.85 11.09 5.56
CA TYR A 127 23.60 9.77 5.02
C TYR A 127 24.88 8.92 4.95
N ARG A 128 25.98 9.49 4.43
CA ARG A 128 27.27 8.79 4.34
C ARG A 128 27.77 8.30 5.70
N ARG A 129 27.62 9.11 6.75
CA ARG A 129 28.03 8.75 8.13
C ARG A 129 27.20 7.61 8.71
N TYR A 130 25.90 7.56 8.41
CA TYR A 130 25.02 6.50 8.91
C TYR A 130 25.11 5.23 8.08
N GLN A 131 25.39 5.34 6.78
CA GLN A 131 25.61 4.20 5.90
C GLN A 131 26.80 3.36 6.36
N SER A 132 27.92 3.97 6.77
CA SER A 132 29.07 3.23 7.30
C SER A 132 28.77 2.50 8.61
N ASN A 133 27.76 2.95 9.36
CA ASN A 133 27.34 2.36 10.63
C ASN A 133 26.11 1.44 10.49
N SER A 134 25.58 1.28 9.27
CA SER A 134 24.41 0.45 9.01
C SER A 134 24.74 -1.03 9.21
N LYS A 135 23.84 -1.74 9.88
CA LYS A 135 23.94 -3.19 10.09
C LYS A 135 22.63 -3.82 9.64
N GLU A 136 22.72 -4.99 9.02
CA GLU A 136 21.53 -5.76 8.64
C GLU A 136 20.69 -6.04 9.89
N GLU A 137 19.39 -5.75 9.79
CA GLU A 137 18.46 -5.98 10.89
C GLU A 137 18.22 -7.49 11.02
N GLU A 138 18.48 -8.05 12.21
CA GLU A 138 18.20 -9.46 12.46
C GLU A 138 16.68 -9.69 12.40
N VAL A 139 16.24 -10.49 11.44
CA VAL A 139 14.82 -10.79 11.23
C VAL A 139 14.35 -11.77 12.31
N VAL A 140 13.98 -11.25 13.47
CA VAL A 140 13.41 -12.02 14.58
C VAL A 140 12.02 -11.51 14.89
N ASP A 141 11.06 -11.96 14.09
CA ASP A 141 9.64 -11.77 14.42
C ASP A 141 9.11 -13.03 15.12
N LYS A 142 8.95 -12.95 16.44
CA LYS A 142 8.37 -14.04 17.26
C LYS A 142 6.84 -14.06 17.24
N SER A 143 6.18 -13.04 16.67
CA SER A 143 4.72 -12.96 16.63
C SER A 143 4.09 -13.88 15.58
N LEU A 144 4.87 -14.30 14.58
CA LEU A 144 4.41 -15.24 13.57
C LEU A 144 4.32 -16.67 14.13
N PRO A 145 3.20 -17.38 13.91
CA PRO A 145 3.02 -18.77 14.36
C PRO A 145 4.02 -19.73 13.68
N ALA A 146 4.06 -20.98 14.12
CA ALA A 146 4.91 -22.00 13.48
C ALA A 146 4.49 -22.29 12.02
N GLU A 147 3.20 -22.12 11.70
CA GLU A 147 2.64 -22.25 10.36
C GLU A 147 1.69 -21.08 10.09
N THR A 148 1.88 -20.40 8.97
CA THR A 148 0.99 -19.33 8.49
C THR A 148 0.23 -19.82 7.27
N ILE A 149 -1.10 -19.79 7.36
CA ILE A 149 -2.01 -20.14 6.26
C ILE A 149 -2.56 -18.84 5.66
N LEU A 150 -2.30 -18.65 4.38
CA LEU A 150 -2.71 -17.46 3.64
C LEU A 150 -3.91 -17.77 2.75
N ALA A 151 -5.02 -17.10 3.06
CA ALA A 151 -6.30 -17.24 2.37
C ALA A 151 -6.67 -15.97 1.60
N TYR A 152 -7.66 -16.13 0.70
CA TYR A 152 -8.23 -15.01 -0.05
C TYR A 152 -8.86 -13.96 0.87
N SER A 153 -8.59 -12.68 0.58
CA SER A 153 -9.19 -11.54 1.25
C SER A 153 -10.47 -11.08 0.58
N TRP A 154 -11.40 -10.59 1.40
CA TRP A 154 -12.52 -9.79 0.92
C TRP A 154 -12.10 -8.37 0.48
N LYS A 155 -10.92 -7.88 0.89
CA LYS A 155 -10.49 -6.48 0.71
C LYS A 155 -10.56 -6.00 -0.76
N SER A 156 -10.26 -6.86 -1.73
CA SER A 156 -10.34 -6.53 -3.17
C SER A 156 -11.77 -6.30 -3.68
N HIS A 157 -12.80 -6.75 -2.94
CA HIS A 157 -14.21 -6.62 -3.31
C HIS A 157 -14.95 -5.55 -2.50
N VAL A 158 -14.24 -4.84 -1.61
CA VAL A 158 -14.82 -3.76 -0.81
C VAL A 158 -15.35 -2.62 -1.68
N SER A 159 -14.65 -2.26 -2.76
CA SER A 159 -15.12 -1.25 -3.72
C SER A 159 -16.41 -1.67 -4.42
N ALA A 160 -16.54 -2.95 -4.81
CA ALA A 160 -17.76 -3.48 -5.39
C ALA A 160 -18.92 -3.48 -4.39
N TYR A 161 -18.66 -3.77 -3.11
CA TYR A 161 -19.66 -3.64 -2.04
C TYR A 161 -20.17 -2.20 -1.91
N TYR A 162 -19.27 -1.20 -1.85
CA TYR A 162 -19.66 0.22 -1.79
C TYR A 162 -20.41 0.67 -3.05
N LEU A 163 -20.00 0.21 -4.23
CA LEU A 163 -20.72 0.46 -5.48
C LEU A 163 -22.17 -0.03 -5.39
N GLY A 164 -22.39 -1.19 -4.77
CA GLY A 164 -23.72 -1.73 -4.53
C GLY A 164 -24.55 -0.88 -3.57
N ILE A 165 -23.96 -0.39 -2.48
CA ILE A 165 -24.64 0.53 -1.55
C ILE A 165 -25.04 1.83 -2.27
N ILE A 166 -24.14 2.43 -3.03
CA ILE A 166 -24.43 3.65 -3.79
C ILE A 166 -25.53 3.38 -4.81
N GLY A 167 -25.46 2.26 -5.52
CA GLY A 167 -26.49 1.83 -6.47
C GLY A 167 -27.87 1.69 -5.80
N LEU A 168 -27.92 1.09 -4.60
CA LEU A 168 -29.14 0.95 -3.81
C LEU A 168 -29.71 2.32 -3.42
N ILE A 169 -28.86 3.24 -2.95
CA ILE A 169 -29.27 4.60 -2.58
C ILE A 169 -29.85 5.33 -3.80
N LEU A 170 -29.24 5.20 -4.98
CA LEU A 170 -29.75 5.82 -6.21
C LEU A 170 -31.10 5.23 -6.63
N VAL A 171 -31.26 3.91 -6.54
CA VAL A 171 -32.55 3.25 -6.85
C VAL A 171 -33.63 3.73 -5.88
N VAL A 172 -33.40 3.63 -4.57
CA VAL A 172 -34.39 4.04 -3.55
C VAL A 172 -34.66 5.55 -3.62
N GLY A 173 -33.62 6.37 -3.74
CA GLY A 173 -33.74 7.83 -3.82
C GLY A 173 -34.51 8.30 -5.05
N SER A 174 -34.41 7.59 -6.17
CA SER A 174 -35.20 7.89 -7.38
C SER A 174 -36.71 7.63 -7.20
N GLN A 175 -37.11 6.75 -6.28
CA GLN A 175 -38.51 6.44 -5.99
C GLN A 175 -39.15 7.41 -5.00
N ILE A 176 -38.34 8.10 -4.20
CA ILE A 176 -38.80 9.04 -3.15
C ILE A 176 -38.92 10.47 -3.72
N ASP A 177 -38.95 10.62 -5.05
CA ASP A 177 -39.15 11.91 -5.73
C ASP A 177 -38.10 12.98 -5.36
N LEU A 178 -36.88 12.56 -5.00
CA LEU A 178 -35.75 13.42 -4.59
C LEU A 178 -35.20 14.32 -5.73
N GLY A 179 -35.92 14.43 -6.85
CA GLY A 179 -35.67 15.37 -7.93
C GLY A 179 -36.33 14.92 -9.23
N ARG A 180 -37.23 15.74 -9.78
CA ARG A 180 -37.91 15.54 -11.07
C ARG A 180 -36.97 15.39 -12.29
N ASN A 181 -35.66 15.63 -12.08
CA ASN A 181 -34.60 15.54 -13.09
C ASN A 181 -33.74 14.26 -13.00
N PHE A 182 -34.10 13.29 -12.14
CA PHE A 182 -33.27 12.11 -11.85
C PHE A 182 -33.57 10.85 -12.71
N HIS A 183 -34.11 11.01 -13.91
CA HIS A 183 -34.47 9.90 -14.80
C HIS A 183 -33.30 8.96 -15.16
N LEU A 184 -32.04 9.45 -15.10
CA LEU A 184 -30.83 8.64 -15.32
C LEU A 184 -30.28 7.96 -14.06
N ALA A 185 -30.66 8.35 -12.84
CA ALA A 185 -30.14 7.71 -11.63
C ALA A 185 -30.67 6.30 -11.41
N PHE A 186 -31.94 6.06 -11.74
CA PHE A 186 -32.52 4.73 -11.61
C PHE A 186 -31.77 3.68 -12.46
N PRO A 187 -31.61 3.84 -13.80
CA PRO A 187 -30.88 2.87 -14.59
C PRO A 187 -29.41 2.76 -14.17
N MET A 188 -28.76 3.86 -13.77
CA MET A 188 -27.40 3.84 -13.26
C MET A 188 -27.27 3.04 -11.95
N GLY A 189 -28.21 3.22 -11.02
CA GLY A 189 -28.24 2.49 -9.76
C GLY A 189 -28.44 0.99 -9.95
N VAL A 190 -29.30 0.59 -10.88
CA VAL A 190 -29.51 -0.83 -11.25
C VAL A 190 -28.23 -1.44 -11.84
N ILE A 191 -27.54 -0.74 -12.74
CA ILE A 191 -26.27 -1.21 -13.32
C ILE A 191 -25.21 -1.40 -12.23
N MET A 192 -25.07 -0.42 -11.32
CA MET A 192 -24.11 -0.48 -10.20
C MET A 192 -24.39 -1.66 -9.27
N LEU A 193 -25.66 -1.92 -8.95
CA LEU A 193 -26.08 -3.09 -8.17
C LEU A 193 -25.74 -4.40 -8.88
N GLY A 194 -26.02 -4.50 -10.18
CA GLY A 194 -25.70 -5.67 -10.99
C GLY A 194 -24.19 -5.99 -10.98
N ILE A 195 -23.34 -4.98 -11.20
CA ILE A 195 -21.88 -5.12 -11.14
C ILE A 195 -21.42 -5.59 -9.75
N SER A 196 -22.00 -5.02 -8.70
CA SER A 196 -21.70 -5.39 -7.32
C SER A 196 -22.04 -6.86 -7.04
N LEU A 197 -23.24 -7.31 -7.41
CA LEU A 197 -23.71 -8.68 -7.24
C LEU A 197 -22.84 -9.70 -8.00
N VAL A 198 -22.58 -9.46 -9.28
CA VAL A 198 -21.72 -10.34 -10.09
C VAL A 198 -20.32 -10.47 -9.47
N SER A 199 -19.75 -9.35 -9.00
CA SER A 199 -18.45 -9.35 -8.32
C SER A 199 -18.48 -10.20 -7.05
N MET A 200 -19.50 -10.07 -6.19
CA MET A 200 -19.63 -10.86 -4.97
C MET A 200 -19.84 -12.35 -5.23
N ILE A 201 -20.69 -12.69 -6.21
CA ILE A 201 -20.90 -14.10 -6.60
C ILE A 201 -19.59 -14.69 -7.13
N SER A 202 -18.87 -13.97 -7.99
CA SER A 202 -17.59 -14.43 -8.52
C SER A 202 -16.55 -14.66 -7.42
N PHE A 203 -16.55 -13.83 -6.38
CA PHE A 203 -15.70 -13.98 -5.20
C PHE A 203 -16.10 -15.21 -4.38
N ALA A 204 -17.39 -15.38 -4.09
CA ALA A 204 -17.90 -16.52 -3.34
C ALA A 204 -17.54 -17.86 -4.01
N ILE A 205 -17.68 -17.94 -5.34
CA ILE A 205 -17.29 -19.11 -6.14
C ILE A 205 -15.78 -19.36 -6.08
N LYS A 206 -14.96 -18.32 -6.20
CA LYS A 206 -13.49 -18.45 -6.12
C LYS A 206 -13.04 -18.93 -4.74
N LYS A 207 -13.63 -18.36 -3.69
CA LYS A 207 -13.35 -18.73 -2.30
C LYS A 207 -13.76 -20.17 -1.99
N SER A 208 -14.89 -20.65 -2.53
CA SER A 208 -15.34 -22.03 -2.30
C SER A 208 -14.49 -23.06 -3.02
N ARG A 209 -14.04 -22.78 -4.25
CA ARG A 209 -13.19 -23.70 -5.03
C ARG A 209 -11.75 -23.79 -4.54
N TYR A 210 -11.20 -22.68 -4.02
CA TYR A 210 -9.80 -22.62 -3.57
C TYR A 210 -9.70 -21.81 -2.27
N PRO A 211 -10.03 -22.38 -1.10
CA PRO A 211 -10.07 -21.64 0.15
C PRO A 211 -8.66 -21.20 0.62
N GLN A 212 -7.62 -21.92 0.21
CA GLN A 212 -6.23 -21.69 0.63
C GLN A 212 -5.35 -21.44 -0.58
N VAL A 213 -4.49 -20.44 -0.48
CA VAL A 213 -3.62 -20.03 -1.59
C VAL A 213 -2.17 -20.42 -1.31
N LEU A 214 -1.69 -20.21 -0.07
CA LEU A 214 -0.30 -20.47 0.30
C LEU A 214 -0.20 -20.90 1.77
N LYS A 215 0.58 -21.94 2.06
CA LYS A 215 0.98 -22.34 3.40
C LYS A 215 2.49 -22.21 3.54
N VAL A 216 2.92 -21.63 4.64
CA VAL A 216 4.34 -21.38 4.92
C VAL A 216 4.65 -21.79 6.35
N ASN A 217 5.70 -22.57 6.56
CA ASN A 217 6.23 -22.90 7.87
C ASN A 217 7.76 -22.87 7.86
N ASP A 218 8.39 -23.28 8.97
CA ASP A 218 9.84 -23.25 9.12
C ASP A 218 10.60 -24.27 8.24
N ARG A 219 9.90 -25.20 7.56
CA ARG A 219 10.51 -26.29 6.77
C ARG A 219 10.26 -26.17 5.28
N TRP A 220 9.07 -25.73 4.88
CA TRP A 220 8.62 -25.72 3.49
C TRP A 220 7.63 -24.59 3.19
N ILE A 221 7.43 -24.39 1.89
CA ILE A 221 6.39 -23.54 1.30
C ILE A 221 5.51 -24.38 0.37
N GLN A 222 4.19 -24.22 0.47
CA GLN A 222 3.22 -24.98 -0.33
C GLN A 222 2.20 -24.05 -0.95
N PHE A 223 2.12 -24.05 -2.28
CA PHE A 223 1.12 -23.29 -3.02
C PHE A 223 -0.09 -24.17 -3.38
N LYS A 224 -1.29 -23.76 -2.96
CA LYS A 224 -2.53 -24.53 -3.15
C LYS A 224 -2.39 -26.01 -2.74
N GLN A 225 -2.55 -26.94 -3.68
CA GLN A 225 -2.47 -28.39 -3.50
C GLN A 225 -1.21 -28.98 -4.16
N GLU A 226 -0.24 -28.14 -4.55
CA GLU A 226 1.05 -28.60 -5.07
C GLU A 226 1.88 -29.25 -3.95
N PRO A 227 2.88 -30.10 -4.28
CA PRO A 227 3.77 -30.67 -3.28
C PRO A 227 4.57 -29.58 -2.55
N PRO A 228 4.82 -29.73 -1.23
CA PRO A 228 5.57 -28.76 -0.44
C PRO A 228 7.03 -28.70 -0.90
N ILE A 229 7.55 -27.48 -1.10
CA ILE A 229 8.93 -27.23 -1.51
C ILE A 229 9.74 -26.85 -0.25
N PRO A 230 10.83 -27.57 0.08
CA PRO A 230 11.64 -27.26 1.25
C PRO A 230 12.45 -25.98 1.07
N TRP A 231 12.67 -25.23 2.15
CA TRP A 231 13.46 -24.00 2.11
C TRP A 231 14.91 -24.20 1.64
N SER A 232 15.49 -25.37 1.88
CA SER A 232 16.83 -25.72 1.42
C SER A 232 16.96 -25.70 -0.11
N ALA A 233 15.87 -25.99 -0.83
CA ALA A 233 15.85 -25.97 -2.29
C ALA A 233 15.68 -24.55 -2.87
N ILE A 234 15.36 -23.55 -2.04
CA ILE A 234 14.98 -22.19 -2.44
C ILE A 234 16.12 -21.21 -2.18
N HIS A 235 16.68 -20.64 -3.24
CA HIS A 235 17.73 -19.62 -3.16
C HIS A 235 17.17 -18.22 -2.94
N THR A 236 16.05 -17.86 -3.56
CA THR A 236 15.36 -16.58 -3.32
C THR A 236 13.86 -16.80 -3.35
N ALA A 237 13.15 -16.15 -2.42
CA ALA A 237 11.70 -16.07 -2.38
C ALA A 237 11.36 -14.60 -2.21
N VAL A 238 10.68 -14.02 -3.20
CA VAL A 238 10.33 -12.60 -3.21
C VAL A 238 8.89 -12.46 -3.66
N ALA A 239 8.10 -11.70 -2.90
CA ALA A 239 6.79 -11.26 -3.35
C ALA A 239 6.94 -9.95 -4.13
N SER A 240 6.42 -9.90 -5.36
CA SER A 240 6.44 -8.68 -6.18
C SER A 240 5.03 -8.32 -6.65
N SER A 241 4.77 -7.04 -6.86
CA SER A 241 3.58 -6.56 -7.55
C SER A 241 3.96 -6.12 -8.96
N ASP A 242 3.15 -6.45 -9.97
CA ASP A 242 3.22 -5.67 -11.19
C ASP A 242 2.74 -4.23 -10.87
N GLY A 243 3.41 -3.23 -11.44
CA GLY A 243 3.06 -1.81 -11.26
C GLY A 243 1.89 -1.37 -12.15
N GLY A 244 1.06 -2.31 -12.59
CA GLY A 244 -0.03 -2.05 -13.54
C GLY A 244 -1.23 -1.34 -12.91
N ARG A 245 -2.19 -0.95 -13.75
CA ARG A 245 -3.48 -0.36 -13.30
C ARG A 245 -4.29 -1.28 -12.38
N ALA A 246 -4.03 -2.59 -12.42
CA ALA A 246 -4.62 -3.59 -11.54
C ALA A 246 -3.50 -4.48 -10.99
N PRO A 247 -2.78 -4.00 -9.96
CA PRO A 247 -1.55 -4.63 -9.48
C PRO A 247 -1.77 -6.10 -9.14
N GLN A 248 -1.08 -6.99 -9.85
CA GLN A 248 -1.09 -8.42 -9.54
C GLN A 248 0.12 -8.77 -8.70
N THR A 249 -0.12 -9.43 -7.57
CA THR A 249 0.95 -9.98 -6.73
C THR A 249 1.40 -11.32 -7.29
N TYR A 250 2.72 -11.46 -7.43
CA TYR A 250 3.41 -12.68 -7.83
C TYR A 250 4.37 -13.11 -6.72
N LEU A 251 4.41 -14.41 -6.45
CA LEU A 251 5.47 -15.02 -5.66
C LEU A 251 6.46 -15.64 -6.62
N THR A 252 7.69 -15.13 -6.56
CA THR A 252 8.80 -15.65 -7.33
C THR A 252 9.68 -16.51 -6.44
N LEU A 253 9.85 -17.78 -6.79
CA LEU A 253 10.81 -18.69 -6.15
C LEU A 253 11.91 -19.05 -7.15
N GLN A 254 13.16 -18.81 -6.77
CA GLN A 254 14.33 -19.31 -7.51
C GLN A 254 14.88 -20.54 -6.78
N THR A 255 14.89 -21.68 -7.46
CA THR A 255 15.45 -22.93 -6.92
C THR A 255 16.94 -23.05 -7.27
N GLN A 256 17.69 -23.86 -6.50
CA GLN A 256 19.15 -23.99 -6.69
C GLN A 256 19.55 -24.61 -8.04
N ALA A 257 18.71 -25.47 -8.62
CA ALA A 257 19.03 -26.23 -9.83
C ALA A 257 17.91 -26.17 -10.89
N GLY A 258 16.87 -25.35 -10.70
CA GLY A 258 15.66 -25.36 -11.52
C GLY A 258 15.22 -23.99 -12.03
N PRO A 259 14.19 -23.97 -12.90
CA PRO A 259 13.65 -22.73 -13.45
C PRO A 259 13.03 -21.85 -12.35
N LYS A 260 12.96 -20.56 -12.64
CA LYS A 260 12.27 -19.56 -11.81
C LYS A 260 10.78 -19.87 -11.80
N LEU A 261 10.24 -20.25 -10.64
CA LEU A 261 8.81 -20.47 -10.45
C LEU A 261 8.13 -19.13 -10.14
N VAL A 262 7.09 -18.80 -10.89
CA VAL A 262 6.32 -17.56 -10.71
C VAL A 262 4.86 -17.93 -10.49
N TRP A 263 4.40 -17.84 -9.25
CA TRP A 263 3.00 -18.08 -8.91
C TRP A 263 2.25 -16.77 -8.80
N LYS A 264 1.10 -16.68 -9.48
CA LYS A 264 0.19 -15.55 -9.32
C LYS A 264 -0.63 -15.71 -8.05
N ILE A 265 -0.45 -14.79 -7.10
CA ILE A 265 -1.08 -14.82 -5.78
C ILE A 265 -1.91 -13.54 -5.57
N THR A 266 -2.92 -13.34 -6.41
CA THR A 266 -3.78 -12.15 -6.34
C THR A 266 -4.82 -12.31 -5.23
N ASN A 267 -5.21 -11.19 -4.57
CA ASN A 267 -6.28 -11.11 -3.56
C ASN A 267 -5.99 -11.84 -2.24
N LEU A 268 -4.76 -11.86 -1.75
CA LEU A 268 -4.47 -12.31 -0.37
C LEU A 268 -4.96 -11.34 0.69
N ASN A 269 -5.20 -11.84 1.91
CA ASN A 269 -5.54 -10.99 3.07
C ASN A 269 -4.40 -10.12 3.57
N LEU A 270 -3.22 -10.31 2.99
CA LEU A 270 -2.01 -9.60 3.29
C LEU A 270 -1.56 -8.75 2.11
N SER A 271 -0.92 -7.65 2.45
CA SER A 271 -0.17 -6.82 1.51
C SER A 271 1.06 -7.58 0.99
N VAL A 272 1.64 -7.09 -0.12
CA VAL A 272 2.86 -7.68 -0.70
C VAL A 272 4.01 -7.59 0.31
N GLU A 273 4.07 -6.49 1.06
CA GLU A 273 5.07 -6.22 2.08
C GLU A 273 4.95 -7.17 3.28
N GLU A 274 3.72 -7.46 3.72
CA GLU A 274 3.48 -8.44 4.78
C GLU A 274 3.84 -9.86 4.32
N LEU A 275 3.53 -10.21 3.08
CA LEU A 275 3.92 -11.50 2.50
C LEU A 275 5.44 -11.64 2.42
N ASP A 276 6.13 -10.62 1.92
CA ASP A 276 7.58 -10.64 1.80
C ASP A 276 8.25 -10.73 3.18
N HIS A 277 7.76 -9.98 4.17
CA HIS A 277 8.21 -10.09 5.56
C HIS A 277 8.01 -11.50 6.14
N ILE A 278 6.86 -12.13 5.89
CA ILE A 278 6.58 -13.50 6.32
C ILE A 278 7.60 -14.47 5.69
N LEU A 279 7.86 -14.34 4.39
CA LEU A 279 8.82 -15.18 3.68
C LEU A 279 10.25 -14.98 4.21
N GLU A 280 10.66 -13.74 4.48
CA GLU A 280 11.95 -13.41 5.09
C GLU A 280 12.09 -14.07 6.48
N VAL A 281 11.08 -13.98 7.34
CA VAL A 281 11.10 -14.55 8.70
C VAL A 281 11.19 -16.08 8.66
N TYR A 282 10.32 -16.75 7.89
CA TYR A 282 10.33 -18.22 7.82
C TYR A 282 11.64 -18.75 7.22
N ARG A 283 12.19 -18.05 6.23
CA ARG A 283 13.49 -18.39 5.67
C ARG A 283 14.62 -18.23 6.69
N ALA A 284 14.60 -17.18 7.50
CA ALA A 284 15.57 -16.97 8.57
C ALA A 284 15.48 -18.06 9.65
N ARG A 285 14.26 -18.47 10.02
CA ARG A 285 14.02 -19.59 10.95
C ARG A 285 14.52 -20.92 10.39
N ALA A 286 14.24 -21.20 9.12
CA ALA A 286 14.70 -22.42 8.43
C ALA A 286 16.23 -22.53 8.40
N LYS A 287 16.95 -21.41 8.19
CA LYS A 287 18.41 -21.39 8.26
C LYS A 287 18.92 -21.72 9.66
N LYS A 288 18.30 -21.16 10.71
CA LYS A 288 18.67 -21.44 12.11
C LYS A 288 18.37 -22.88 12.54
N SER A 289 17.37 -23.54 11.97
CA SER A 289 17.05 -24.94 12.30
C SER A 289 17.91 -25.97 11.56
N THR A 290 18.65 -25.53 10.53
CA THR A 290 19.54 -26.39 9.73
C THR A 290 21.01 -26.28 10.17
N MET A 291 21.33 -25.27 10.99
CA MET A 291 22.59 -25.13 11.72
C MET A 291 22.49 -25.84 13.07
#